data_AF-A0A845L5T1-F1
#
_entry.id   AF-A0A845L5T1-F1
#
_cell.length_a   1.000
_cell.length_b   1.000
_cell.length_c   1.000
_cell.angle_alpha   90.00
_cell.angle_beta   90.00
_cell.angle_gamma   90.00
#
_symmetry.space_group_name_H-M   'P 1'
#
loop_
_entity.id
_entity.type
_entity.pdbx_description
1 polymer ?
#
loop_
_entity_poly.entity_id
_entity_poly.type
_entity_poly.pdbx_seq_one_letter_code
_entity_poly.pdbx_strand_id
1 'polypeptide(L)'
;MAAAAVPAAIPHRPFAICPPTNMMNTDGFFVVNMGNQFIQANITNSSGAALQNVRVYIEGISDPGVTRVPRIEYVGDVPAGAAFSVRFLANFHGAAPGIAYVSFIVESDDFVFRRIIKKIFVTRVDYHKPSKTYSVVMPQGTMRIVFHSAMMGPQNVGGCEGGESFFVLPDDVTYEWIPTPPYAGVRGPLPYEDPWHKIALAILAGLIALGAVLYDYFSDGELNGGYVSVSGTFEETKPSVCCPKVETSAQATPDWFGKGLYSAAGTVATAAIASDGPDLHYRGQQATPPAPGELTVSESVRLKIDYTAPPSPGTKYPIAGKWEYTRLTTGNNYRYQAQDQRENLHYVQSYEVDAPAVFDRAKGPLIIRARFTKPDGSYFRGHELYVSAVLVSRHGLVRRFEMHDDGMGDDQRPNDAWYTGSYPIREDEPDTWYLFVLAQDVNTVEEGTDPYDAAQNIGGFLITPQLNLNFQKPCEINHDATIKVV
;
A
#
# COMPACT_ATOMS: atom_id res chain seq x y z
N MET A 1 24.58 39.13 6.97
CA MET A 1 24.59 37.68 7.26
C MET A 1 23.82 37.00 6.15
N ALA A 2 24.33 35.91 5.58
CA ALA A 2 23.55 35.13 4.61
C ALA A 2 22.37 34.48 5.35
N ALA A 3 21.16 34.56 4.78
CA ALA A 3 20.00 33.89 5.35
C ALA A 3 20.23 32.37 5.35
N ALA A 4 19.82 31.70 6.43
CA ALA A 4 19.94 30.26 6.56
C ALA A 4 18.92 29.54 5.65
N ALA A 5 19.22 28.31 5.25
CA ALA A 5 18.25 27.49 4.52
C ALA A 5 17.10 27.06 5.43
N VAL A 6 15.90 26.87 4.85
CA VAL A 6 14.72 26.39 5.61
C VAL A 6 15.09 25.10 6.38
N PRO A 7 14.92 25.06 7.71
CA PRO A 7 15.21 23.89 8.51
C PRO A 7 14.12 22.82 8.39
N ALA A 8 13.91 22.30 7.18
CA ALA A 8 12.97 21.21 6.88
C ALA A 8 13.71 19.94 6.43
N ALA A 9 13.18 18.77 6.79
CA ALA A 9 13.70 17.48 6.36
C ALA A 9 12.55 16.58 5.88
N ILE A 10 12.84 15.72 4.91
CA ILE A 10 11.97 14.59 4.56
C ILE A 10 12.69 13.36 5.12
N PRO A 11 12.27 12.79 6.27
CA PRO A 11 13.03 11.70 6.89
C PRO A 11 12.90 10.39 6.11
N HIS A 12 11.72 10.11 5.55
CA HIS A 12 11.40 8.84 4.90
C HIS A 12 11.19 8.99 3.40
N ARG A 13 11.20 7.88 2.67
CA ARG A 13 10.94 7.90 1.22
C ARG A 13 9.51 8.37 0.94
N PRO A 14 9.30 9.22 -0.08
CA PRO A 14 7.97 9.50 -0.59
C PRO A 14 7.29 8.21 -1.07
N PHE A 15 5.98 8.14 -0.94
CA PHE A 15 5.20 6.95 -1.27
C PHE A 15 4.06 7.26 -2.24
N ALA A 16 3.67 6.24 -2.99
CA ALA A 16 2.58 6.30 -3.95
C ALA A 16 1.22 6.09 -3.28
N ILE A 17 0.24 6.94 -3.61
CA ILE A 17 -1.17 6.71 -3.29
C ILE A 17 -1.95 6.55 -4.59
N CYS A 18 -2.77 5.51 -4.65
CA CYS A 18 -3.70 5.25 -5.74
C CYS A 18 -4.88 6.23 -5.66
N PRO A 19 -5.06 7.17 -6.60
CA PRO A 19 -6.11 8.19 -6.51
C PRO A 19 -7.53 7.61 -6.43
N PRO A 20 -7.89 6.57 -7.21
CA PRO A 20 -9.21 5.95 -7.13
C PRO A 20 -9.57 5.40 -5.75
N THR A 21 -8.64 4.77 -5.03
CA THR A 21 -8.90 4.16 -3.71
C THR A 21 -8.51 5.06 -2.55
N ASN A 22 -7.63 6.05 -2.78
CA ASN A 22 -6.97 6.86 -1.76
C ASN A 22 -6.15 6.03 -0.75
N MET A 23 -5.65 4.87 -1.19
CA MET A 23 -4.81 3.98 -0.39
C MET A 23 -3.38 4.01 -0.89
N MET A 24 -2.44 3.91 0.05
CA MET A 24 -1.02 3.78 -0.23
C MET A 24 -0.75 2.44 -0.93
N ASN A 25 0.10 2.46 -1.95
CA ASN A 25 0.63 1.23 -2.55
C ASN A 25 1.57 0.52 -1.56
N THR A 26 1.71 -0.80 -1.65
CA THR A 26 2.64 -1.56 -0.81
C THR A 26 4.05 -1.00 -0.91
N ASP A 27 4.65 -0.75 0.24
CA ASP A 27 5.95 -0.12 0.44
C ASP A 27 6.14 1.24 -0.26
N GLY A 28 5.04 1.88 -0.66
CA GLY A 28 5.05 3.17 -1.33
C GLY A 28 5.51 3.16 -2.80
N PHE A 29 5.56 1.99 -3.45
CA PHE A 29 6.03 1.89 -4.84
C PHE A 29 5.10 2.54 -5.86
N PHE A 30 5.70 3.17 -6.86
CA PHE A 30 4.99 3.74 -8.00
C PHE A 30 4.91 2.70 -9.11
N VAL A 31 3.70 2.40 -9.58
CA VAL A 31 3.48 1.37 -10.62
C VAL A 31 3.15 2.04 -11.95
N VAL A 32 3.98 1.84 -12.96
CA VAL A 32 3.84 2.44 -14.31
C VAL A 32 2.45 2.19 -14.89
N ASN A 33 1.98 0.94 -14.82
CA ASN A 33 0.68 0.57 -15.36
C ASN A 33 -0.48 1.31 -14.67
N MET A 34 -0.33 1.75 -13.42
CA MET A 34 -1.36 2.52 -12.70
C MET A 34 -1.46 3.98 -13.17
N GLY A 35 -0.55 4.46 -14.04
CA GLY A 35 -0.63 5.81 -14.59
C GLY A 35 -0.59 6.89 -13.51
N ASN A 36 -1.72 7.57 -13.29
CA ASN A 36 -1.82 8.69 -12.35
C ASN A 36 -1.75 8.20 -10.89
N GLN A 37 -0.75 8.69 -10.15
CA GLN A 37 -0.55 8.42 -8.73
C GLN A 37 -0.18 9.70 -7.99
N PHE A 38 -0.52 9.80 -6.71
CA PHE A 38 0.02 10.85 -5.87
C PHE A 38 1.39 10.45 -5.35
N ILE A 39 2.35 11.36 -5.44
CA ILE A 39 3.61 11.32 -4.69
C ILE A 39 3.34 12.04 -3.37
N GLN A 40 3.26 11.29 -2.27
CA GLN A 40 3.12 11.86 -0.93
C GLN A 40 4.46 11.86 -0.20
N ALA A 41 4.80 12.99 0.41
CA ALA A 41 6.00 13.16 1.22
C ALA A 41 5.65 13.76 2.58
N ASN A 42 6.25 13.20 3.63
CA ASN A 42 6.15 13.71 4.99
C ASN A 42 7.37 14.59 5.27
N ILE A 43 7.14 15.84 5.65
CA ILE A 43 8.15 16.86 5.90
C ILE A 43 8.12 17.26 7.37
N THR A 44 9.27 17.28 8.01
CA THR A 44 9.43 17.70 9.41
C THR A 44 10.06 19.08 9.50
N ASN A 45 9.47 19.98 10.28
CA ASN A 45 10.14 21.19 10.75
C ASN A 45 11.19 20.80 11.81
N SER A 46 12.45 20.79 11.42
CA SER A 46 13.58 20.38 12.27
C SER A 46 14.13 21.50 13.16
N SER A 47 13.50 22.68 13.18
CA SER A 47 13.92 23.80 14.02
C SER A 47 13.21 23.84 15.38
N GLY A 48 13.76 24.63 16.29
CA GLY A 48 13.12 24.96 17.57
C GLY A 48 12.09 26.09 17.50
N ALA A 49 11.73 26.56 16.29
CA ALA A 49 10.77 27.63 16.07
C ALA A 49 9.73 27.24 15.01
N ALA A 50 8.60 27.94 14.96
CA ALA A 50 7.63 27.76 13.89
C ALA A 50 8.20 28.27 12.56
N LEU A 51 7.92 27.54 11.48
CA LEU A 51 8.09 28.05 10.12
C LEU A 51 6.83 28.83 9.72
N GLN A 52 7.00 29.86 8.90
CA GLN A 52 5.92 30.75 8.49
C GLN A 52 5.72 30.67 6.98
N ASN A 53 4.47 30.73 6.53
CA ASN A 53 4.08 30.73 5.10
C ASN A 53 4.80 29.64 4.27
N VAL A 54 4.84 28.42 4.80
CA VAL A 54 5.52 27.29 4.18
C VAL A 54 4.86 26.93 2.86
N ARG A 55 5.69 26.79 1.82
CA ARG A 55 5.28 26.41 0.47
C ARG A 55 6.17 25.29 -0.02
N VAL A 56 5.57 24.27 -0.64
CA VAL A 56 6.29 23.11 -1.14
C VAL A 56 5.92 22.83 -2.58
N TYR A 57 6.91 22.52 -3.42
CA TYR A 57 6.68 22.05 -4.77
C TYR A 57 7.75 21.08 -5.23
N ILE A 58 7.40 20.25 -6.20
CA ILE A 58 8.38 19.44 -6.93
C ILE A 58 9.00 20.32 -8.01
N GLU A 59 10.31 20.51 -7.97
CA GLU A 59 11.08 21.20 -9.02
C GLU A 59 11.24 20.31 -10.26
N GLY A 60 11.56 19.03 -10.03
CA GLY A 60 11.75 18.06 -11.10
C GLY A 60 11.78 16.62 -10.58
N ILE A 61 11.61 15.69 -11.52
CA ILE A 61 11.75 14.25 -11.32
C ILE A 61 12.79 13.78 -12.34
N SER A 62 13.74 12.94 -11.91
CA SER A 62 14.87 12.55 -12.75
C SER A 62 14.48 11.66 -13.94
N ASP A 63 13.35 10.96 -13.84
CA ASP A 63 12.80 10.17 -14.93
C ASP A 63 11.92 11.06 -15.83
N PRO A 64 12.32 11.31 -17.10
CA PRO A 64 11.56 12.14 -18.02
C PRO A 64 10.21 11.54 -18.43
N GLY A 65 10.00 10.24 -18.20
CA GLY A 65 8.73 9.56 -18.42
C GLY A 65 7.67 9.86 -17.36
N VAL A 66 8.06 10.43 -16.21
CA VAL A 66 7.13 10.86 -15.17
C VAL A 66 6.67 12.29 -15.45
N THR A 67 5.39 12.45 -15.79
CA THR A 67 4.79 13.77 -16.02
C THR A 67 4.14 14.29 -14.75
N ARG A 68 4.78 15.24 -14.06
CA ARG A 68 4.20 15.90 -12.89
C ARG A 68 3.13 16.92 -13.29
N VAL A 69 2.09 17.06 -12.49
CA VAL A 69 1.20 18.23 -12.55
C VAL A 69 1.85 19.35 -11.74
N PRO A 70 2.30 20.46 -12.36
CA PRO A 70 2.92 21.54 -11.61
C PRO A 70 1.93 22.13 -10.60
N ARG A 71 2.31 22.08 -9.33
CA ARG A 71 1.51 22.61 -8.22
C ARG A 71 2.43 23.06 -7.10
N ILE A 72 2.05 24.14 -6.44
CA ILE A 72 2.60 24.56 -5.17
C ILE A 72 1.58 24.18 -4.10
N GLU A 73 1.99 23.39 -3.12
CA GLU A 73 1.22 23.16 -1.91
C GLU A 73 1.50 24.31 -0.94
N TYR A 74 0.45 25.04 -0.58
CA TYR A 74 0.51 26.08 0.44
C TYR A 74 0.14 25.44 1.77
N VAL A 75 1.12 25.31 2.65
CA VAL A 75 0.97 24.63 3.94
C VAL A 75 0.59 25.63 5.03
N GLY A 76 1.13 26.86 4.97
CA GLY A 76 0.93 27.87 5.99
C GLY A 76 1.99 27.78 7.10
N ASP A 77 1.60 28.06 8.33
CA ASP A 77 2.54 28.06 9.46
C ASP A 77 2.70 26.65 10.02
N VAL A 78 3.95 26.21 10.18
CA VAL A 78 4.27 24.86 10.66
C VAL A 78 4.92 24.95 12.04
N PRO A 79 4.32 24.38 13.11
CA PRO A 79 4.89 24.42 14.45
C PRO A 79 6.29 23.81 14.54
N ALA A 80 7.05 24.20 15.57
CA ALA A 80 8.37 23.60 15.85
C ALA A 80 8.24 22.09 16.08
N GLY A 81 9.06 21.29 15.38
CA GLY A 81 9.04 19.83 15.51
C GLY A 81 7.84 19.11 14.87
N ALA A 82 6.90 19.84 14.25
CA ALA A 82 5.76 19.23 13.57
C ALA A 82 6.20 18.49 12.30
N ALA A 83 5.50 17.39 12.00
CA ALA A 83 5.61 16.66 10.74
C ALA A 83 4.30 16.82 9.97
N PHE A 84 4.36 17.30 8.73
CA PHE A 84 3.21 17.53 7.86
C PHE A 84 3.36 16.79 6.55
N SER A 85 2.25 16.53 5.86
CA SER A 85 2.25 15.83 4.57
C SER A 85 1.97 16.78 3.42
N VAL A 86 2.61 16.53 2.28
CA VAL A 86 2.29 17.16 1.00
C VAL A 86 2.11 16.09 -0.07
N ARG A 87 1.23 16.34 -1.04
CA ARG A 87 0.89 15.39 -2.09
C ARG A 87 0.87 16.04 -3.46
N PHE A 88 1.47 15.37 -4.45
CA PHE A 88 1.55 15.86 -5.82
C PHE A 88 1.05 14.81 -6.80
N LEU A 89 0.12 15.17 -7.67
CA LEU A 89 -0.32 14.27 -8.73
C LEU A 89 0.74 14.19 -9.83
N ALA A 90 1.10 12.97 -10.22
CA ALA A 90 1.99 12.71 -11.35
C ALA A 90 1.50 11.49 -12.16
N ASN A 91 1.75 11.53 -13.46
CA ASN A 91 1.48 10.42 -14.37
C ASN A 91 2.76 9.62 -14.60
N PHE A 92 2.73 8.33 -14.26
CA PHE A 92 3.84 7.39 -14.39
C PHE A 92 3.76 6.51 -15.65
N HIS A 93 2.78 6.72 -16.53
CA HIS A 93 2.55 5.84 -17.68
C HIS A 93 3.75 5.74 -18.63
N GLY A 94 4.51 6.84 -18.80
CA GLY A 94 5.72 6.87 -19.60
C GLY A 94 7.01 6.54 -18.85
N ALA A 95 6.94 6.27 -17.54
CA ALA A 95 8.10 6.11 -16.69
C ALA A 95 8.83 4.77 -16.93
N ALA A 96 10.15 4.77 -16.74
CA ALA A 96 10.96 3.57 -16.82
C ALA A 96 10.97 2.86 -15.45
N PRO A 97 10.88 1.52 -15.41
CA PRO A 97 11.11 0.78 -14.18
C PRO A 97 12.53 1.07 -13.67
N GLY A 98 12.65 1.53 -12.43
CA GLY A 98 13.93 1.97 -11.91
C GLY A 98 13.85 2.85 -10.68
N ILE A 99 15.02 3.33 -10.30
CA ILE A 99 15.18 4.35 -9.27
C ILE A 99 15.02 5.71 -9.95
N ALA A 100 14.08 6.51 -9.47
CA ALA A 100 13.95 7.91 -9.83
C ALA A 100 14.17 8.81 -8.60
N TYR A 101 14.53 10.06 -8.85
CA TYR A 101 14.77 11.05 -7.81
C TYR A 101 13.78 12.20 -7.98
N VAL A 102 13.14 12.59 -6.89
CA VAL A 102 12.23 13.73 -6.82
C VAL A 102 12.92 14.87 -6.09
N SER A 103 13.01 16.04 -6.73
CA SER A 103 13.55 17.26 -6.14
C SER A 103 12.41 18.08 -5.55
N PHE A 104 12.30 18.11 -4.22
CA PHE A 104 11.37 18.97 -3.49
C PHE A 104 12.04 20.29 -3.14
N ILE A 105 11.33 21.39 -3.33
CA ILE A 105 11.70 22.70 -2.81
C ILE A 105 10.76 23.06 -1.68
N VAL A 106 11.34 23.40 -0.53
CA VAL A 106 10.62 23.92 0.64
C VAL A 106 11.02 25.37 0.83
N GLU A 107 10.03 26.25 0.85
CA GLU A 107 10.17 27.68 1.11
C GLU A 107 9.46 28.05 2.40
N SER A 108 9.99 29.03 3.13
CA SER A 108 9.38 29.65 4.31
C SER A 108 9.92 31.08 4.42
N ASP A 109 9.18 31.98 5.04
CA ASP A 109 9.62 33.36 5.25
C ASP A 109 10.92 33.42 6.06
N ASP A 110 11.72 34.46 5.82
CA ASP A 110 13.03 34.71 6.48
C ASP A 110 14.15 33.68 6.22
N PHE A 111 13.87 32.61 5.47
CA PHE A 111 14.85 31.59 5.07
C PHE A 111 15.08 31.60 3.56
N VAL A 112 16.27 31.16 3.13
CA VAL A 112 16.44 30.74 1.73
C VAL A 112 15.82 29.36 1.55
N PHE A 113 15.26 29.08 0.37
CA PHE A 113 14.65 27.79 0.09
C PHE A 113 15.61 26.62 0.36
N ARG A 114 15.05 25.46 0.71
CA ARG A 114 15.81 24.21 0.82
C ARG A 114 15.38 23.24 -0.26
N ARG A 115 16.36 22.76 -1.03
CA ARG A 115 16.17 21.62 -1.94
C ARG A 115 16.41 20.32 -1.18
N ILE A 116 15.48 19.38 -1.29
CA ILE A 116 15.57 18.05 -0.71
C ILE A 116 15.30 17.05 -1.83
N ILE A 117 16.28 16.21 -2.14
CA ILE A 117 16.18 15.19 -3.18
C ILE A 117 15.88 13.86 -2.52
N LYS A 118 14.87 13.14 -3.01
CA LYS A 118 14.48 11.84 -2.48
C LYS A 118 14.35 10.78 -3.55
N LYS A 119 14.84 9.59 -3.20
CA LYS A 119 14.69 8.37 -3.98
C LYS A 119 13.22 7.92 -3.95
N ILE A 120 12.67 7.60 -5.12
CA ILE A 120 11.43 6.85 -5.29
C ILE A 120 11.70 5.65 -6.17
N PHE A 121 10.86 4.63 -6.03
CA PHE A 121 10.97 3.42 -6.83
C PHE A 121 9.78 3.27 -7.77
N VAL A 122 10.10 3.06 -9.04
CA VAL A 122 9.13 2.90 -10.11
C VAL A 122 9.23 1.47 -10.60
N THR A 123 8.10 0.76 -10.67
CA THR A 123 8.03 -0.61 -11.19
C THR A 123 7.00 -0.72 -12.29
N ARG A 124 7.11 -1.77 -13.12
CA ARG A 124 6.11 -2.10 -14.13
C ARG A 124 5.70 -3.57 -13.98
N VAL A 125 4.41 -3.80 -14.12
CA VAL A 125 3.78 -5.12 -14.08
C VAL A 125 3.27 -5.44 -15.48
N ASP A 126 3.94 -6.37 -16.14
CA ASP A 126 3.56 -6.88 -17.46
C ASP A 126 2.80 -8.20 -17.31
N TYR A 127 1.82 -8.47 -18.18
CA TYR A 127 1.11 -9.75 -18.21
C TYR A 127 1.23 -10.43 -19.57
N HIS A 128 1.83 -11.61 -19.59
CA HIS A 128 1.97 -12.43 -20.79
C HIS A 128 0.85 -13.48 -20.84
N LYS A 129 -0.20 -13.15 -21.60
CA LYS A 129 -1.42 -13.95 -21.71
C LYS A 129 -1.22 -15.43 -22.10
N PRO A 130 -0.38 -15.78 -23.10
CA PRO A 130 -0.23 -17.19 -23.51
C PRO A 130 0.33 -18.10 -22.41
N SER A 131 1.27 -17.60 -21.60
CA SER A 131 1.87 -18.37 -20.51
C SER A 131 1.23 -18.08 -19.15
N LYS A 132 0.24 -17.16 -19.11
CA LYS A 132 -0.42 -16.69 -17.88
C LYS A 132 0.59 -16.23 -16.83
N THR A 133 1.61 -15.50 -17.27
CA THR A 133 2.74 -15.09 -16.43
C THR A 133 2.76 -13.59 -16.26
N TYR A 134 2.77 -13.13 -15.01
CA TYR A 134 3.06 -11.75 -14.67
C TYR A 134 4.58 -11.55 -14.62
N SER A 135 5.06 -10.38 -15.02
CA SER A 135 6.48 -10.01 -14.92
C SER A 135 6.60 -8.65 -14.27
N VAL A 136 7.39 -8.58 -13.20
CA VAL A 136 7.75 -7.32 -12.52
C VAL A 136 9.18 -7.00 -12.90
N VAL A 137 9.37 -5.91 -13.67
CA VAL A 137 10.67 -5.53 -14.24
C VAL A 137 11.38 -4.53 -13.33
N MET A 138 12.67 -4.75 -13.12
CA MET A 138 13.54 -3.92 -12.27
C MET A 138 14.93 -3.77 -12.88
N PRO A 139 15.75 -2.80 -12.42
CA PRO A 139 17.14 -2.67 -12.87
C PRO A 139 17.99 -3.92 -12.64
N GLN A 140 17.79 -4.63 -11.52
CA GLN A 140 18.61 -5.77 -11.11
C GLN A 140 18.18 -7.09 -11.77
N GLY A 141 17.05 -7.12 -12.47
CA GLY A 141 16.48 -8.35 -13.03
C GLY A 141 14.96 -8.31 -13.18
N THR A 142 14.37 -9.48 -13.43
CA THR A 142 12.92 -9.62 -13.61
C THR A 142 12.37 -10.67 -12.66
N MET A 143 11.26 -10.36 -12.00
CA MET A 143 10.47 -11.34 -11.24
C MET A 143 9.32 -11.84 -12.11
N ARG A 144 9.28 -13.13 -12.40
CA ARG A 144 8.16 -13.77 -13.10
C ARG A 144 7.26 -14.44 -12.09
N ILE A 145 5.94 -14.24 -12.20
CA ILE A 145 4.97 -14.76 -11.25
C ILE A 145 3.88 -15.50 -12.01
N VAL A 146 3.59 -16.73 -11.57
CA VAL A 146 2.56 -17.60 -12.09
C VAL A 146 1.67 -18.02 -10.93
N PHE A 147 0.40 -17.65 -11.01
CA PHE A 147 -0.62 -18.16 -10.10
C PHE A 147 -1.11 -19.50 -10.64
N HIS A 148 -0.93 -20.56 -9.86
CA HIS A 148 -1.41 -21.89 -10.22
C HIS A 148 -2.84 -22.08 -9.77
N SER A 149 -3.16 -21.62 -8.55
CA SER A 149 -4.52 -21.61 -8.03
C SER A 149 -4.80 -20.46 -7.08
N ALA A 150 -6.09 -20.15 -6.94
CA ALA A 150 -6.60 -19.17 -6.01
C ALA A 150 -7.97 -19.58 -5.45
N MET A 151 -8.27 -19.12 -4.24
CA MET A 151 -9.58 -19.16 -3.62
C MET A 151 -10.43 -18.00 -4.17
N MET A 152 -11.71 -18.27 -4.49
CA MET A 152 -12.63 -17.26 -5.03
C MET A 152 -14.01 -17.24 -4.33
N GLY A 153 -14.70 -16.10 -4.50
CA GLY A 153 -16.12 -15.81 -4.19
C GLY A 153 -17.12 -16.88 -4.71
N PRO A 154 -18.37 -16.97 -4.21
CA PRO A 154 -18.98 -18.25 -3.81
C PRO A 154 -19.60 -19.13 -4.91
N GLN A 155 -19.58 -20.45 -4.66
CA GLN A 155 -20.61 -21.42 -5.08
C GLN A 155 -21.75 -21.47 -4.05
N ASN A 156 -22.92 -21.99 -4.45
CA ASN A 156 -24.19 -22.17 -3.71
C ASN A 156 -24.07 -22.78 -2.29
N VAL A 157 -23.48 -22.05 -1.34
CA VAL A 157 -23.51 -22.34 0.11
C VAL A 157 -24.50 -21.37 0.74
N GLY A 158 -25.47 -21.89 1.48
CA GLY A 158 -26.69 -21.17 1.91
C GLY A 158 -26.43 -19.75 2.42
N GLY A 159 -27.03 -18.77 1.74
CA GLY A 159 -26.86 -17.34 2.00
C GLY A 159 -26.00 -16.58 0.97
N CYS A 160 -25.25 -17.28 0.14
CA CYS A 160 -24.28 -16.71 -0.81
C CYS A 160 -24.70 -16.87 -2.30
N GLU A 161 -25.99 -17.07 -2.59
CA GLU A 161 -26.48 -17.34 -3.94
C GLU A 161 -26.54 -16.08 -4.83
N GLY A 162 -26.04 -16.18 -6.08
CA GLY A 162 -26.41 -15.29 -7.18
C GLY A 162 -25.59 -14.01 -7.38
N GLY A 163 -24.35 -13.91 -6.87
CA GLY A 163 -23.43 -12.80 -7.14
C GLY A 163 -22.14 -13.24 -7.83
N GLU A 164 -21.60 -12.41 -8.73
CA GLU A 164 -20.27 -12.64 -9.32
C GLU A 164 -19.17 -12.54 -8.25
N SER A 165 -18.21 -13.46 -8.27
CA SER A 165 -17.10 -13.52 -7.32
C SER A 165 -16.24 -12.26 -7.40
N PHE A 166 -16.21 -11.50 -6.31
CA PHE A 166 -15.62 -10.17 -6.29
C PHE A 166 -14.23 -10.10 -5.66
N PHE A 167 -13.75 -11.21 -5.10
CA PHE A 167 -12.49 -11.28 -4.36
C PHE A 167 -11.77 -12.61 -4.64
N VAL A 168 -10.46 -12.51 -4.81
CA VAL A 168 -9.57 -13.63 -5.15
C VAL A 168 -8.35 -13.61 -4.22
N LEU A 169 -8.08 -14.75 -3.60
CA LEU A 169 -6.91 -14.96 -2.74
C LEU A 169 -6.00 -16.04 -3.33
N PRO A 170 -4.74 -15.74 -3.66
CA PRO A 170 -3.83 -16.75 -4.20
C PRO A 170 -3.54 -17.82 -3.16
N ASP A 171 -3.56 -19.11 -3.53
CA ASP A 171 -3.25 -20.22 -2.64
C ASP A 171 -2.17 -21.18 -3.17
N ASP A 172 -1.82 -21.13 -4.46
CA ASP A 172 -0.61 -21.74 -5.03
C ASP A 172 0.00 -20.76 -6.05
N VAL A 173 1.21 -20.28 -5.77
CA VAL A 173 1.91 -19.31 -6.60
C VAL A 173 3.37 -19.72 -6.76
N THR A 174 3.91 -19.55 -7.96
CA THR A 174 5.35 -19.61 -8.20
C THR A 174 5.85 -18.25 -8.62
N TYR A 175 6.89 -17.78 -7.96
CA TYR A 175 7.58 -16.57 -8.34
C TYR A 175 9.07 -16.86 -8.53
N GLU A 176 9.59 -16.48 -9.68
CA GLU A 176 10.96 -16.72 -10.15
C GLU A 176 11.69 -15.40 -10.32
N TRP A 177 12.78 -15.25 -9.59
CA TRP A 177 13.75 -14.18 -9.74
C TRP A 177 14.80 -14.55 -10.79
N ILE A 178 14.96 -13.67 -11.79
CA ILE A 178 15.96 -13.79 -12.85
C ILE A 178 16.89 -12.56 -12.76
N PRO A 179 18.04 -12.67 -12.08
CA PRO A 179 18.99 -11.56 -11.95
C PRO A 179 19.65 -11.22 -13.28
N THR A 180 19.99 -9.94 -13.48
CA THR A 180 20.74 -9.47 -14.65
C THR A 180 21.88 -8.54 -14.21
N PRO A 181 23.16 -8.96 -14.31
CA PRO A 181 23.65 -10.27 -14.75
C PRO A 181 23.46 -11.38 -13.67
N PRO A 182 23.70 -12.66 -14.02
CA PRO A 182 23.89 -13.74 -13.04
C PRO A 182 24.94 -13.37 -11.98
N TYR A 183 24.76 -13.86 -10.76
CA TYR A 183 25.63 -13.48 -9.62
C TYR A 183 26.35 -14.67 -8.99
N ALA A 184 27.54 -14.42 -8.43
CA ALA A 184 28.30 -15.41 -7.69
C ALA A 184 27.99 -15.37 -6.18
N GLY A 185 28.22 -16.49 -5.49
CA GLY A 185 28.09 -16.57 -4.03
C GLY A 185 26.66 -16.82 -3.54
N VAL A 186 26.48 -16.74 -2.22
CA VAL A 186 25.22 -17.15 -1.56
C VAL A 186 24.11 -16.12 -1.75
N ARG A 187 24.44 -14.84 -1.94
CA ARG A 187 23.48 -13.73 -2.00
C ARG A 187 23.58 -13.01 -3.34
N GLY A 188 22.42 -12.78 -3.94
CA GLY A 188 22.29 -11.93 -5.11
C GLY A 188 22.13 -10.45 -4.74
N PRO A 189 22.12 -9.56 -5.75
CA PRO A 189 21.74 -8.18 -5.52
C PRO A 189 20.31 -8.09 -4.99
N LEU A 190 20.09 -7.24 -3.99
CA LEU A 190 18.74 -6.89 -3.54
C LEU A 190 18.13 -5.93 -4.58
N PRO A 191 16.95 -6.23 -5.16
CA PRO A 191 16.33 -5.32 -6.09
C PRO A 191 15.93 -4.02 -5.39
N TYR A 192 16.21 -2.87 -6.00
CA TYR A 192 16.04 -1.55 -5.38
C TYR A 192 16.75 -1.32 -4.04
N GLU A 193 17.71 -2.17 -3.67
CA GLU A 193 18.30 -2.14 -2.31
C GLU A 193 17.23 -2.42 -1.22
N ASP A 194 16.19 -3.20 -1.56
CA ASP A 194 15.08 -3.64 -0.70
C ASP A 194 14.78 -5.15 -0.96
N PRO A 195 14.03 -5.89 -0.13
CA PRO A 195 13.75 -7.31 -0.22
C PRO A 195 12.53 -7.50 -1.10
N TRP A 196 12.74 -7.17 -2.36
CA TRP A 196 11.68 -7.01 -3.32
C TRP A 196 10.87 -8.27 -3.62
N HIS A 197 11.37 -9.47 -3.30
CA HIS A 197 10.70 -10.73 -3.67
C HIS A 197 9.29 -10.84 -3.06
N LYS A 198 9.13 -10.43 -1.79
CA LYS A 198 7.82 -10.40 -1.12
C LYS A 198 6.97 -9.18 -1.53
N ILE A 199 7.60 -8.03 -1.78
CA ILE A 199 6.89 -6.80 -2.17
C ILE A 199 6.27 -6.95 -3.57
N ALA A 200 7.00 -7.51 -4.54
CA ALA A 200 6.48 -7.81 -5.87
C ALA A 200 5.25 -8.73 -5.82
N LEU A 201 5.33 -9.77 -4.97
CA LEU A 201 4.23 -10.71 -4.76
C LEU A 201 3.05 -10.03 -4.07
N ALA A 202 3.29 -9.17 -3.07
CA ALA A 202 2.26 -8.45 -2.33
C ALA A 202 1.55 -7.38 -3.18
N ILE A 203 2.28 -6.68 -4.05
CA ILE A 203 1.72 -5.77 -5.06
C ILE A 203 0.83 -6.57 -6.01
N LEU A 204 1.32 -7.67 -6.57
CA LEU A 204 0.54 -8.50 -7.49
C LEU A 204 -0.68 -9.14 -6.84
N ALA A 205 -0.56 -9.62 -5.60
CA ALA A 205 -1.69 -10.13 -4.84
C ALA A 205 -2.74 -9.04 -4.60
N GLY A 206 -2.32 -7.81 -4.30
CA GLY A 206 -3.21 -6.65 -4.21
C GLY A 206 -3.91 -6.34 -5.53
N LEU A 207 -3.17 -6.36 -6.65
CA LEU A 207 -3.72 -6.13 -7.99
C LEU A 207 -4.71 -7.23 -8.42
N ILE A 208 -4.45 -8.50 -8.05
CA ILE A 208 -5.34 -9.62 -8.35
C ILE A 208 -6.58 -9.59 -7.45
N ALA A 209 -6.41 -9.29 -6.17
CA ALA A 209 -7.52 -9.11 -5.23
C ALA A 209 -8.43 -7.93 -5.61
N LEU A 210 -7.89 -6.91 -6.30
CA LEU A 210 -8.68 -5.82 -6.89
C LEU A 210 -9.57 -6.27 -8.06
N GLY A 211 -9.27 -7.42 -8.67
CA GLY A 211 -10.02 -7.96 -9.79
C GLY A 211 -10.31 -6.93 -10.89
N ALA A 212 -11.52 -6.99 -11.43
CA ALA A 212 -11.99 -6.22 -12.58
C ALA A 212 -11.95 -4.67 -12.45
N VAL A 213 -11.62 -4.05 -11.30
CA VAL A 213 -11.43 -2.57 -11.25
C VAL A 213 -10.30 -2.11 -12.16
N LEU A 214 -9.30 -2.97 -12.32
CA LEU A 214 -8.16 -2.71 -13.19
C LEU A 214 -8.47 -2.94 -14.68
N TYR A 215 -9.62 -3.54 -15.01
CA TYR A 215 -10.06 -3.73 -16.39
C TYR A 215 -10.32 -2.38 -17.09
N ASP A 216 -10.99 -1.44 -16.41
CA ASP A 216 -11.26 -0.09 -16.94
C ASP A 216 -10.11 0.90 -16.68
N TYR A 217 -9.32 0.72 -15.62
CA TYR A 217 -8.23 1.66 -15.29
C TYR A 217 -6.95 1.42 -16.11
N PHE A 218 -6.75 0.21 -16.64
CA PHE A 218 -5.62 -0.13 -17.52
C PHE A 218 -5.94 -0.05 -19.03
N SER A 219 -7.16 0.34 -19.43
CA SER A 219 -7.57 0.29 -20.84
C SER A 219 -7.05 1.42 -21.71
N ASP A 220 -6.60 2.55 -21.14
CA ASP A 220 -6.36 3.77 -21.94
C ASP A 220 -4.87 4.12 -22.12
N GLY A 221 -4.02 3.10 -22.21
CA GLY A 221 -2.61 3.26 -22.58
C GLY A 221 -1.99 2.02 -23.22
N GLU A 222 -2.80 1.28 -23.99
CA GLU A 222 -2.46 0.10 -24.80
C GLU A 222 -1.76 -1.08 -24.10
N LEU A 223 -2.51 -1.72 -23.19
CA LEU A 223 -2.58 -3.19 -23.18
C LEU A 223 -3.51 -3.65 -24.31
N ASN A 224 -3.10 -3.42 -25.57
CA ASN A 224 -3.76 -3.97 -26.76
C ASN A 224 -3.54 -5.50 -26.78
N GLY A 225 -4.42 -6.27 -26.13
CA GLY A 225 -4.25 -7.73 -26.13
C GLY A 225 -5.04 -8.56 -25.12
N GLY A 226 -5.97 -7.98 -24.39
CA GLY A 226 -7.07 -8.71 -23.79
C GLY A 226 -6.87 -9.20 -22.36
N TYR A 227 -7.94 -9.03 -21.60
CA TYR A 227 -8.29 -9.78 -20.41
C TYR A 227 -7.13 -9.98 -19.42
N VAL A 228 -6.95 -9.03 -18.49
CA VAL A 228 -6.81 -9.46 -17.08
C VAL A 228 -8.21 -9.86 -16.61
N SER A 229 -8.76 -10.88 -17.27
CA SER A 229 -9.85 -11.65 -16.69
C SER A 229 -9.18 -12.46 -15.61
N VAL A 230 -9.50 -12.16 -14.36
CA VAL A 230 -8.99 -12.97 -13.24
C VAL A 230 -9.52 -14.40 -13.38
N SER A 231 -10.71 -14.59 -13.97
CA SER A 231 -11.20 -15.90 -14.35
C SER A 231 -10.47 -16.49 -15.55
N GLY A 232 -10.10 -17.77 -15.46
CA GLY A 232 -9.39 -18.52 -16.50
C GLY A 232 -7.88 -18.30 -16.57
N THR A 233 -7.27 -17.53 -15.66
CA THR A 233 -5.79 -17.32 -15.60
C THR A 233 -5.07 -18.25 -14.62
N PHE A 234 -5.82 -18.97 -13.80
CA PHE A 234 -5.32 -19.97 -12.87
C PHE A 234 -6.42 -21.02 -12.64
N GLU A 235 -6.08 -22.09 -11.94
CA GLU A 235 -7.05 -23.10 -11.53
C GLU A 235 -7.87 -22.58 -10.34
N GLU A 236 -9.19 -22.49 -10.51
CA GLU A 236 -10.12 -21.99 -9.49
C GLU A 236 -10.52 -23.17 -8.58
N THR A 237 -9.59 -23.63 -7.74
CA THR A 237 -9.67 -24.97 -7.12
C THR A 237 -10.51 -25.07 -5.84
N LYS A 238 -10.81 -23.95 -5.17
CA LYS A 238 -11.49 -23.96 -3.86
C LYS A 238 -12.53 -22.84 -3.71
N PRO A 239 -13.83 -23.12 -3.85
CA PRO A 239 -14.88 -22.18 -3.47
C PRO A 239 -14.86 -22.05 -1.94
N SER A 240 -14.47 -20.90 -1.41
CA SER A 240 -14.25 -20.78 0.04
C SER A 240 -14.40 -19.38 0.62
N VAL A 241 -14.63 -18.34 -0.18
CA VAL A 241 -14.87 -17.00 0.36
C VAL A 241 -16.30 -16.57 0.02
N CYS A 242 -17.13 -16.24 1.00
CA CYS A 242 -18.47 -15.74 0.74
C CYS A 242 -18.47 -14.20 0.76
N CYS A 243 -17.95 -13.58 -0.31
CA CYS A 243 -18.08 -12.14 -0.54
C CYS A 243 -18.81 -11.84 -1.88
N PRO A 244 -20.07 -12.29 -2.11
CA PRO A 244 -20.77 -12.03 -3.37
C PRO A 244 -21.17 -10.56 -3.53
N LYS A 245 -21.34 -9.85 -2.42
CA LYS A 245 -21.62 -8.42 -2.31
C LYS A 245 -21.01 -7.91 -1.01
N VAL A 246 -20.71 -6.62 -0.99
CA VAL A 246 -20.28 -5.94 0.22
C VAL A 246 -21.53 -5.61 1.05
N GLU A 247 -21.72 -6.28 2.18
CA GLU A 247 -22.77 -5.87 3.12
C GLU A 247 -22.23 -4.69 3.94
N THR A 248 -22.87 -3.53 3.76
CA THR A 248 -22.62 -2.35 4.58
C THR A 248 -23.97 -1.80 5.03
N SER A 249 -23.99 -1.12 6.17
CA SER A 249 -25.17 -0.36 6.59
C SER A 249 -25.51 0.80 5.63
N ALA A 250 -24.59 1.18 4.74
CA ALA A 250 -24.86 2.08 3.63
C ALA A 250 -25.49 1.27 2.46
N GLN A 251 -26.65 1.71 1.98
CA GLN A 251 -27.40 0.97 0.95
C GLN A 251 -26.70 0.92 -0.42
N ALA A 252 -25.70 1.78 -0.65
CA ALA A 252 -24.89 1.79 -1.86
C ALA A 252 -23.45 2.20 -1.52
N THR A 253 -22.56 1.24 -1.24
CA THR A 253 -21.13 1.53 -1.14
C THR A 253 -20.51 1.45 -2.53
N PRO A 254 -19.74 2.46 -2.98
CA PRO A 254 -19.11 2.37 -4.30
C PRO A 254 -18.18 1.17 -4.41
N ASP A 255 -18.28 0.54 -5.57
CA ASP A 255 -17.56 -0.66 -5.97
C ASP A 255 -16.04 -0.56 -5.70
N TRP A 256 -15.43 0.58 -6.02
CA TRP A 256 -13.99 0.81 -5.87
C TRP A 256 -13.52 0.86 -4.40
N PHE A 257 -14.36 1.25 -3.43
CA PHE A 257 -13.97 1.33 -2.02
C PHE A 257 -13.84 -0.08 -1.43
N GLY A 258 -14.84 -0.92 -1.62
CA GLY A 258 -14.78 -2.34 -1.24
C GLY A 258 -13.59 -3.05 -1.90
N LYS A 259 -13.36 -2.79 -3.20
CA LYS A 259 -12.20 -3.33 -3.92
C LYS A 259 -10.87 -2.90 -3.32
N GLY A 260 -10.72 -1.64 -2.91
CA GLY A 260 -9.53 -1.16 -2.19
C GLY A 260 -9.24 -1.97 -0.92
N LEU A 261 -10.28 -2.24 -0.11
CA LEU A 261 -10.13 -3.05 1.09
C LEU A 261 -9.80 -4.52 0.79
N TYR A 262 -10.41 -5.10 -0.26
CA TYR A 262 -10.07 -6.44 -0.73
C TYR A 262 -8.62 -6.53 -1.21
N SER A 263 -8.14 -5.51 -1.94
CA SER A 263 -6.73 -5.38 -2.31
C SER A 263 -5.82 -5.48 -1.09
N ALA A 264 -6.13 -4.68 -0.07
CA ALA A 264 -5.37 -4.66 1.16
C ALA A 264 -5.37 -6.04 1.83
N ALA A 265 -6.48 -6.77 1.84
CA ALA A 265 -6.54 -8.12 2.37
C ALA A 265 -5.61 -9.09 1.63
N GLY A 266 -5.62 -9.09 0.29
CA GLY A 266 -4.73 -9.94 -0.50
C GLY A 266 -3.25 -9.61 -0.30
N THR A 267 -2.94 -8.31 -0.23
CA THR A 267 -1.58 -7.79 0.03
C THR A 267 -1.08 -8.18 1.41
N VAL A 268 -1.86 -7.93 2.47
CA VAL A 268 -1.49 -8.24 3.87
C VAL A 268 -1.37 -9.75 4.08
N ALA A 269 -2.29 -10.56 3.52
CA ALA A 269 -2.21 -12.02 3.56
C ALA A 269 -0.89 -12.56 3.00
N THR A 270 -0.53 -12.05 1.82
CA THR A 270 0.66 -12.46 1.10
C THR A 270 1.92 -12.05 1.85
N ALA A 271 1.97 -10.82 2.37
CA ALA A 271 3.08 -10.35 3.18
C ALA A 271 3.24 -11.18 4.47
N ALA A 272 2.14 -11.47 5.17
CA ALA A 272 2.14 -12.23 6.42
C ALA A 272 2.78 -13.62 6.26
N ILE A 273 2.48 -14.35 5.18
CA ILE A 273 3.11 -15.66 4.93
C ILE A 273 4.53 -15.54 4.34
N ALA A 274 4.80 -14.51 3.53
CA ALA A 274 6.10 -14.29 2.90
C ALA A 274 7.17 -13.70 3.84
N SER A 275 6.78 -13.27 5.05
CA SER A 275 7.60 -12.72 6.14
C SER A 275 7.95 -11.24 6.06
N ASP A 276 7.72 -10.50 7.15
CA ASP A 276 8.36 -9.17 7.33
C ASP A 276 9.86 -9.29 7.63
N GLY A 277 10.29 -10.37 8.28
CA GLY A 277 11.70 -10.73 8.38
C GLY A 277 12.30 -11.30 7.07
N PRO A 278 13.28 -12.21 7.14
CA PRO A 278 13.89 -12.82 5.96
C PRO A 278 12.86 -13.53 5.06
N ASP A 279 12.78 -13.08 3.80
CA ASP A 279 11.84 -13.62 2.82
C ASP A 279 12.17 -15.07 2.39
N LEU A 280 11.28 -15.69 1.62
CA LEU A 280 11.45 -17.10 1.22
C LEU A 280 12.66 -17.31 0.28
N HIS A 281 13.00 -16.33 -0.58
CA HIS A 281 14.24 -16.40 -1.35
C HIS A 281 15.43 -16.36 -0.41
N TYR A 282 15.49 -15.39 0.50
CA TYR A 282 16.58 -15.23 1.44
C TYR A 282 16.84 -16.51 2.24
N ARG A 283 15.78 -17.17 2.71
CA ARG A 283 15.91 -18.44 3.43
C ARG A 283 16.36 -19.59 2.53
N GLY A 284 15.82 -19.67 1.31
CA GLY A 284 16.25 -20.63 0.30
C GLY A 284 17.73 -20.49 -0.07
N GLN A 285 18.15 -19.27 -0.39
CA GLN A 285 19.54 -18.90 -0.69
C GLN A 285 20.53 -19.36 0.39
N GLN A 286 20.16 -19.17 1.66
CA GLN A 286 20.97 -19.57 2.80
C GLN A 286 21.08 -21.10 2.92
N ALA A 287 20.00 -21.81 2.64
CA ALA A 287 19.95 -23.27 2.70
C ALA A 287 20.64 -23.96 1.51
N THR A 288 20.87 -23.23 0.41
CA THR A 288 21.44 -23.79 -0.83
C THR A 288 22.66 -23.03 -1.34
N PRO A 289 23.76 -22.90 -0.57
CA PRO A 289 24.96 -22.20 -1.04
C PRO A 289 25.52 -22.86 -2.32
N PRO A 290 25.81 -22.10 -3.39
CA PRO A 290 26.33 -22.67 -4.64
C PRO A 290 27.80 -23.08 -4.48
N ALA A 291 28.27 -23.95 -5.36
CA ALA A 291 29.68 -24.36 -5.36
C ALA A 291 30.58 -23.19 -5.82
N PRO A 292 31.85 -23.15 -5.39
CA PRO A 292 32.79 -22.10 -5.83
C PRO A 292 32.87 -22.01 -7.37
N GLY A 293 32.70 -20.81 -7.90
CA GLY A 293 32.76 -20.53 -9.35
C GLY A 293 31.42 -20.69 -10.09
N GLU A 294 30.37 -21.20 -9.46
CA GLU A 294 29.03 -21.21 -10.04
C GLU A 294 28.38 -19.82 -9.97
N LEU A 295 27.66 -19.46 -11.04
CA LEU A 295 26.82 -18.26 -11.07
C LEU A 295 25.35 -18.65 -10.98
N THR A 296 24.60 -18.01 -10.09
CA THR A 296 23.15 -18.14 -9.98
C THR A 296 22.49 -17.43 -11.15
N VAL A 297 21.73 -18.18 -11.96
CA VAL A 297 21.06 -17.68 -13.17
C VAL A 297 19.57 -17.44 -12.96
N SER A 298 18.93 -18.21 -12.09
CA SER A 298 17.57 -17.93 -11.62
C SER A 298 17.31 -18.62 -10.28
N GLU A 299 16.31 -18.11 -9.57
CA GLU A 299 15.84 -18.63 -8.31
C GLU A 299 14.32 -18.64 -8.34
N SER A 300 13.65 -19.68 -7.87
CA SER A 300 12.20 -19.71 -7.81
C SER A 300 11.70 -20.23 -6.48
N VAL A 301 10.56 -19.68 -6.05
CA VAL A 301 9.80 -20.17 -4.90
C VAL A 301 8.42 -20.55 -5.38
N ARG A 302 8.03 -21.80 -5.16
CA ARG A 302 6.64 -22.22 -5.21
C ARG A 302 6.07 -22.21 -3.80
N LEU A 303 5.15 -21.29 -3.54
CA LEU A 303 4.47 -21.12 -2.26
C LEU A 303 3.04 -21.62 -2.37
N LYS A 304 2.67 -22.56 -1.50
CA LYS A 304 1.31 -23.00 -1.26
C LYS A 304 0.82 -22.46 0.07
N ILE A 305 -0.19 -21.61 0.02
CA ILE A 305 -0.75 -20.92 1.19
C ILE A 305 -1.93 -21.74 1.71
N ASP A 306 -1.95 -21.96 3.02
CA ASP A 306 -3.04 -22.58 3.75
C ASP A 306 -3.69 -21.52 4.65
N TYR A 307 -4.82 -21.00 4.18
CA TYR A 307 -5.61 -20.02 4.91
C TYR A 307 -6.39 -20.68 6.03
N THR A 308 -5.75 -20.83 7.19
CA THR A 308 -6.35 -21.41 8.39
C THR A 308 -7.41 -20.50 9.04
N ALA A 309 -7.42 -19.22 8.67
CA ALA A 309 -8.40 -18.21 9.08
C ALA A 309 -8.60 -17.17 7.95
N PRO A 310 -9.74 -16.45 7.91
CA PRO A 310 -9.95 -15.35 6.97
C PRO A 310 -8.91 -14.23 7.19
N PRO A 311 -8.22 -13.77 6.12
CA PRO A 311 -7.15 -12.78 6.25
C PRO A 311 -7.71 -11.34 6.29
N SER A 312 -8.53 -11.03 7.30
CA SER A 312 -9.11 -9.69 7.47
C SER A 312 -8.00 -8.67 7.79
N PRO A 313 -7.84 -7.57 7.01
CA PRO A 313 -6.89 -6.51 7.32
C PRO A 313 -7.08 -5.94 8.71
N GLY A 314 -5.99 -5.45 9.32
CA GLY A 314 -6.02 -4.87 10.65
C GLY A 314 -6.41 -5.82 11.78
N THR A 315 -6.46 -7.13 11.52
CA THR A 315 -6.70 -8.15 12.53
C THR A 315 -5.55 -9.14 12.57
N LYS A 316 -5.30 -9.69 13.77
CA LYS A 316 -4.34 -10.77 13.94
C LYS A 316 -4.99 -12.08 13.52
N TYR A 317 -4.39 -12.78 12.56
CA TYR A 317 -4.84 -14.10 12.12
C TYR A 317 -3.66 -15.04 11.85
N PRO A 318 -3.82 -16.35 12.12
CA PRO A 318 -2.82 -17.34 11.75
C PRO A 318 -2.87 -17.64 10.25
N ILE A 319 -1.72 -17.87 9.66
CA ILE A 319 -1.55 -18.30 8.27
C ILE A 319 -0.46 -19.36 8.20
N ALA A 320 -0.68 -20.41 7.42
CA ALA A 320 0.31 -21.46 7.20
C ALA A 320 0.68 -21.53 5.72
N GLY A 321 1.83 -22.12 5.43
CA GLY A 321 2.25 -22.30 4.05
C GLY A 321 3.39 -23.30 3.91
N LYS A 322 3.41 -23.99 2.78
CA LYS A 322 4.50 -24.87 2.35
C LYS A 322 5.17 -24.22 1.16
N TRP A 323 6.50 -24.23 1.13
CA TRP A 323 7.23 -23.66 0.01
C TRP A 323 8.42 -24.51 -0.40
N GLU A 324 8.67 -24.53 -1.70
CA GLU A 324 9.84 -25.14 -2.34
C GLU A 324 10.63 -24.04 -3.03
N TYR A 325 11.90 -23.90 -2.67
CA TYR A 325 12.86 -23.03 -3.31
C TYR A 325 13.76 -23.84 -4.23
N THR A 326 13.99 -23.32 -5.43
CA THR A 326 14.91 -23.87 -6.42
C THR A 326 15.90 -22.80 -6.85
N ARG A 327 17.21 -23.11 -6.82
CA ARG A 327 18.28 -22.24 -7.34
C ARG A 327 18.93 -22.93 -8.52
N LEU A 328 18.80 -22.32 -9.70
CA LEU A 328 19.52 -22.73 -10.89
C LEU A 328 20.83 -21.95 -10.98
N THR A 329 21.93 -22.67 -11.16
CA THR A 329 23.25 -22.09 -11.41
C THR A 329 23.82 -22.58 -12.75
N THR A 330 24.97 -22.04 -13.14
CA THR A 330 25.72 -22.53 -14.31
C THR A 330 26.24 -23.96 -14.19
N GLY A 331 26.34 -24.52 -12.96
CA GLY A 331 26.89 -25.85 -12.72
C GLY A 331 25.88 -26.89 -12.22
N ASN A 332 24.88 -26.46 -11.45
CA ASN A 332 23.94 -27.36 -10.80
C ASN A 332 22.58 -26.70 -10.48
N ASN A 333 21.62 -27.53 -10.07
CA ASN A 333 20.32 -27.11 -9.55
C ASN A 333 20.17 -27.54 -8.08
N TYR A 334 19.94 -26.57 -7.20
CA TYR A 334 19.79 -26.78 -5.77
C TYR A 334 18.33 -26.60 -5.35
N ARG A 335 17.89 -27.36 -4.35
CA ARG A 335 16.52 -27.27 -3.83
C ARG A 335 16.48 -27.26 -2.32
N TYR A 336 15.48 -26.56 -1.80
CA TYR A 336 15.14 -26.54 -0.39
C TYR A 336 13.63 -26.48 -0.22
N GLN A 337 13.09 -27.10 0.83
CA GLN A 337 11.67 -27.06 1.12
C GLN A 337 11.46 -26.85 2.61
N ALA A 338 10.44 -26.08 2.95
CA ALA A 338 10.04 -25.88 4.33
C ALA A 338 8.52 -25.64 4.43
N GLN A 339 8.06 -25.64 5.67
CA GLN A 339 6.70 -25.28 6.03
C GLN A 339 6.76 -24.27 7.16
N ASP A 340 5.93 -23.24 7.07
CA ASP A 340 5.84 -22.18 8.07
C ASP A 340 4.42 -22.07 8.61
N GLN A 341 4.34 -21.64 9.86
CA GLN A 341 3.12 -21.12 10.48
C GLN A 341 3.47 -19.74 11.04
N ARG A 342 2.68 -18.74 10.64
CA ARG A 342 2.91 -17.33 10.93
C ARG A 342 1.62 -16.68 11.39
N GLU A 343 1.73 -15.45 11.84
CA GLU A 343 0.60 -14.59 12.16
C GLU A 343 0.78 -13.25 11.44
N ASN A 344 -0.32 -12.61 11.04
CA ASN A 344 -0.28 -11.23 10.56
C ASN A 344 0.23 -10.29 11.67
N LEU A 345 1.21 -9.45 11.35
CA LEU A 345 1.78 -8.46 12.25
C LEU A 345 1.25 -7.04 11.99
N HIS A 346 0.56 -6.81 10.88
CA HIS A 346 0.00 -5.51 10.50
C HIS A 346 -1.40 -5.34 11.10
N TYR A 347 -1.45 -4.92 12.36
CA TYR A 347 -2.69 -4.62 13.08
C TYR A 347 -2.47 -3.54 14.15
N VAL A 348 -3.55 -2.83 14.48
CA VAL A 348 -3.60 -1.97 15.68
C VAL A 348 -4.12 -2.76 16.87
N GLN A 349 -3.57 -2.53 18.05
CA GLN A 349 -4.05 -3.15 19.29
C GLN A 349 -5.46 -2.66 19.65
N SER A 350 -5.70 -1.37 19.41
CA SER A 350 -6.99 -0.70 19.51
C SER A 350 -6.90 0.65 18.81
N TYR A 351 -8.04 1.25 18.51
CA TYR A 351 -8.10 2.64 18.07
C TYR A 351 -9.40 3.28 18.56
N GLU A 352 -9.39 4.60 18.64
CA GLU A 352 -10.53 5.41 19.05
C GLU A 352 -10.84 6.40 17.95
N VAL A 353 -12.13 6.59 17.66
CA VAL A 353 -12.64 7.58 16.72
C VAL A 353 -13.57 8.52 17.46
N ASP A 354 -13.24 9.81 17.41
CA ASP A 354 -14.07 10.91 17.91
C ASP A 354 -14.78 11.57 16.72
N ALA A 355 -16.08 11.30 16.62
CA ALA A 355 -16.96 11.79 15.58
C ALA A 355 -18.32 12.17 16.19
N PRO A 356 -18.91 13.32 15.81
CA PRO A 356 -20.22 13.71 16.33
C PRO A 356 -21.32 12.82 15.74
N ALA A 357 -22.24 12.34 16.58
CA ALA A 357 -23.43 11.62 16.12
C ALA A 357 -24.40 12.53 15.34
N VAL A 358 -24.45 13.82 15.72
CA VAL A 358 -25.23 14.86 15.04
C VAL A 358 -24.32 16.04 14.76
N PHE A 359 -24.25 16.45 13.50
CA PHE A 359 -23.41 17.54 13.01
C PHE A 359 -24.26 18.65 12.39
N ASP A 360 -24.12 19.86 12.89
CA ASP A 360 -24.79 21.05 12.34
C ASP A 360 -23.86 21.72 11.33
N ARG A 361 -24.21 21.63 10.04
CA ARG A 361 -23.34 22.13 8.96
C ARG A 361 -23.17 23.65 9.01
N ALA A 362 -24.05 24.38 9.71
CA ALA A 362 -23.90 25.82 9.90
C ALA A 362 -22.78 26.19 10.87
N LYS A 363 -22.26 25.23 11.66
CA LYS A 363 -21.19 25.46 12.65
C LYS A 363 -19.77 25.37 12.08
N GLY A 364 -19.60 25.07 10.80
CA GLY A 364 -18.30 24.96 10.14
C GLY A 364 -18.09 23.61 9.48
N PRO A 365 -16.84 23.14 9.30
CA PRO A 365 -16.56 21.81 8.77
C PRO A 365 -16.79 20.72 9.82
N LEU A 366 -17.10 19.50 9.35
CA LEU A 366 -17.14 18.31 10.20
C LEU A 366 -15.71 17.94 10.57
N ILE A 367 -15.39 17.98 11.86
CA ILE A 367 -14.07 17.59 12.38
C ILE A 367 -14.16 16.17 12.91
N ILE A 368 -13.24 15.31 12.46
CA ILE A 368 -13.08 13.92 12.89
C ILE A 368 -11.68 13.75 13.45
N ARG A 369 -11.54 13.05 14.57
CA ARG A 369 -10.25 12.70 15.15
C ARG A 369 -10.15 11.21 15.38
N ALA A 370 -8.96 10.65 15.22
CA ALA A 370 -8.69 9.27 15.56
C ALA A 370 -7.30 9.09 16.16
N ARG A 371 -7.15 8.11 17.04
CA ARG A 371 -5.84 7.71 17.60
C ARG A 371 -5.71 6.20 17.62
N PHE A 372 -4.49 5.72 17.39
CA PHE A 372 -4.21 4.30 17.15
C PHE A 372 -3.14 3.79 18.11
N THR A 373 -3.40 2.65 18.73
CA THR A 373 -2.48 2.03 19.69
C THR A 373 -1.69 0.91 19.01
N LYS A 374 -0.36 0.96 19.16
CA LYS A 374 0.58 -0.09 18.74
C LYS A 374 0.41 -1.36 19.59
N PRO A 375 0.90 -2.52 19.13
CA PRO A 375 0.91 -3.75 19.93
C PRO A 375 1.60 -3.64 21.30
N ASP A 376 2.56 -2.71 21.45
CA ASP A 376 3.26 -2.45 22.72
C ASP A 376 2.50 -1.53 23.69
N GLY A 377 1.32 -1.04 23.29
CA GLY A 377 0.49 -0.12 24.08
C GLY A 377 0.82 1.36 23.92
N SER A 378 1.88 1.71 23.18
CA SER A 378 2.17 3.10 22.81
C SER A 378 1.28 3.57 21.65
N TYR A 379 1.20 4.88 21.43
CA TYR A 379 0.42 5.42 20.32
C TYR A 379 1.28 5.64 19.08
N PHE A 380 0.67 5.47 17.91
CA PHE A 380 1.20 6.04 16.67
C PHE A 380 1.10 7.56 16.70
N ARG A 381 2.10 8.26 16.13
CA ARG A 381 2.19 9.73 16.15
C ARG A 381 2.73 10.29 14.83
N GLY A 382 2.36 11.53 14.56
CA GLY A 382 2.87 12.30 13.42
C GLY A 382 2.76 11.50 12.13
N HIS A 383 3.88 11.32 11.44
CA HIS A 383 3.94 10.66 10.13
C HIS A 383 4.07 9.13 10.17
N GLU A 384 3.92 8.48 11.33
CA GLU A 384 4.02 7.01 11.42
C GLU A 384 2.88 6.27 10.69
N LEU A 385 1.75 6.96 10.49
CA LEU A 385 0.59 6.44 9.76
C LEU A 385 0.18 7.38 8.63
N TYR A 386 -0.31 6.78 7.55
CA TYR A 386 -1.17 7.46 6.58
C TYR A 386 -2.61 7.17 6.97
N VAL A 387 -3.36 8.21 7.35
CA VAL A 387 -4.73 8.07 7.84
C VAL A 387 -5.70 8.82 6.92
N SER A 388 -6.78 8.16 6.55
CA SER A 388 -7.84 8.77 5.74
C SER A 388 -9.22 8.45 6.31
N ALA A 389 -10.06 9.47 6.36
CA ALA A 389 -11.48 9.32 6.60
C ALA A 389 -12.23 9.20 5.28
N VAL A 390 -13.15 8.24 5.22
CA VAL A 390 -14.09 8.03 4.12
C VAL A 390 -15.50 8.17 4.66
N LEU A 391 -16.24 9.14 4.13
CA LEU A 391 -17.66 9.30 4.39
C LEU A 391 -18.42 8.69 3.22
N VAL A 392 -19.31 7.74 3.50
CA VAL A 392 -20.20 7.11 2.52
C VAL A 392 -21.63 7.49 2.87
N SER A 393 -22.38 8.07 1.94
CA SER A 393 -23.80 8.36 2.16
C SER A 393 -24.69 7.15 1.88
N ARG A 394 -25.95 7.19 2.34
CA ARG A 394 -26.95 6.17 1.97
C ARG A 394 -27.18 6.03 0.47
N HIS A 395 -26.84 7.05 -0.32
CA HIS A 395 -27.03 7.09 -1.77
C HIS A 395 -25.72 6.83 -2.55
N GLY A 396 -24.65 6.40 -1.86
CA GLY A 396 -23.36 6.09 -2.47
C GLY A 396 -22.53 7.27 -2.91
N LEU A 397 -22.85 8.47 -2.42
CA LEU A 397 -21.94 9.59 -2.47
C LEU A 397 -20.77 9.31 -1.53
N VAL A 398 -19.54 9.50 -2.01
CA VAL A 398 -18.34 9.32 -1.20
C VAL A 398 -17.52 10.59 -1.12
N ARG A 399 -17.05 10.89 0.09
CA ARG A 399 -16.11 11.95 0.42
C ARG A 399 -14.92 11.38 1.16
N ARG A 400 -13.75 11.93 0.86
CA ARG A 400 -12.48 11.45 1.39
C ARG A 400 -11.62 12.64 1.75
N PHE A 401 -10.96 12.52 2.88
CA PHE A 401 -9.98 13.49 3.34
C PHE A 401 -8.91 12.77 4.15
N GLU A 402 -7.71 13.35 4.14
CA GLU A 402 -6.60 12.87 4.95
C GLU A 402 -6.75 13.42 6.37
N MET A 403 -6.19 12.68 7.33
CA MET A 403 -6.14 13.05 8.73
C MET A 403 -4.66 13.13 9.14
N HIS A 404 -4.28 14.18 9.86
CA HIS A 404 -2.89 14.50 10.20
C HIS A 404 -2.73 14.76 11.70
N ASP A 405 -1.56 14.43 12.25
CA ASP A 405 -1.14 14.72 13.64
C ASP A 405 0.02 15.74 13.59
N ASP A 406 -0.26 16.91 13.03
CA ASP A 406 0.73 17.91 12.61
C ASP A 406 0.60 19.26 13.35
N GLY A 407 -0.41 19.42 14.20
CA GLY A 407 -0.71 20.62 14.95
C GLY A 407 -1.11 21.81 14.08
N MET A 408 -1.63 21.56 12.88
CA MET A 408 -2.07 22.58 11.93
C MET A 408 -3.57 22.50 11.65
N GLY A 409 -4.16 23.63 11.25
CA GLY A 409 -5.58 23.71 10.90
C GLY A 409 -6.49 23.33 12.07
N ASP A 410 -7.27 22.27 11.90
CA ASP A 410 -8.16 21.74 12.94
C ASP A 410 -7.43 20.83 13.94
N ASP A 411 -6.20 20.41 13.64
CA ASP A 411 -5.36 19.67 14.56
C ASP A 411 -4.68 20.61 15.56
N GLN A 412 -4.86 20.37 16.86
CA GLN A 412 -4.51 21.35 17.88
C GLN A 412 -3.05 21.31 18.31
N ARG A 413 -2.40 20.14 18.19
CA ARG A 413 -1.04 19.91 18.72
C ARG A 413 -0.31 18.88 17.87
N PRO A 414 0.94 19.16 17.47
CA PRO A 414 1.71 18.20 16.70
C PRO A 414 2.13 17.01 17.56
N ASN A 415 2.12 15.81 16.97
CA ASN A 415 2.60 14.56 17.56
C ASN A 415 1.89 14.18 18.89
N ASP A 416 0.62 14.53 19.06
CA ASP A 416 -0.16 14.20 20.25
C ASP A 416 -0.95 12.87 20.13
N ALA A 417 -0.76 12.17 19.00
CA ALA A 417 -1.40 10.95 18.57
C ALA A 417 -2.84 11.08 18.06
N TRP A 418 -3.41 12.29 18.04
CA TRP A 418 -4.70 12.53 17.39
C TRP A 418 -4.49 12.93 15.94
N TYR A 419 -4.76 11.99 15.04
CA TYR A 419 -4.91 12.29 13.63
C TYR A 419 -6.24 13.00 13.44
N THR A 420 -6.18 14.26 13.03
CA THR A 420 -7.35 15.12 12.86
C THR A 420 -7.53 15.44 11.38
N GLY A 421 -8.77 15.39 10.90
CA GLY A 421 -9.14 15.82 9.57
C GLY A 421 -10.51 16.47 9.57
N SER A 422 -10.77 17.32 8.59
CA SER A 422 -12.05 18.00 8.48
C SER A 422 -12.63 18.01 7.07
N TYR A 423 -13.95 18.07 6.99
CA TYR A 423 -14.68 18.07 5.74
C TYR A 423 -15.87 19.04 5.77
N PRO A 424 -15.93 20.05 4.88
CA PRO A 424 -17.08 20.94 4.79
C PRO A 424 -18.22 20.27 4.02
N ILE A 425 -19.22 19.75 4.75
CA ILE A 425 -20.44 19.17 4.15
C ILE A 425 -21.30 20.29 3.56
N ARG A 426 -21.59 20.19 2.27
CA ARG A 426 -22.38 21.20 1.54
C ARG A 426 -23.88 21.07 1.80
N GLU A 427 -24.65 22.11 1.50
CA GLU A 427 -26.11 22.10 1.66
C GLU A 427 -26.81 21.06 0.75
N ASP A 428 -26.28 20.84 -0.45
CA ASP A 428 -26.80 19.88 -1.44
C ASP A 428 -26.41 18.42 -1.16
N GLU A 429 -25.65 18.17 -0.09
CA GLU A 429 -25.19 16.85 0.28
C GLU A 429 -26.15 16.10 1.25
N PRO A 430 -26.13 14.75 1.23
CA PRO A 430 -27.01 13.92 2.05
C PRO A 430 -26.93 14.19 3.56
N ASP A 431 -28.02 13.88 4.26
CA ASP A 431 -28.17 14.10 5.70
C ASP A 431 -27.58 12.99 6.58
N THR A 432 -27.20 11.85 6.00
CA THR A 432 -26.72 10.68 6.74
C THR A 432 -25.45 10.13 6.10
N TRP A 433 -24.40 10.05 6.90
CA TRP A 433 -23.09 9.57 6.50
C TRP A 433 -22.60 8.44 7.40
N TYR A 434 -21.95 7.45 6.80
CA TYR A 434 -21.22 6.39 7.47
C TYR A 434 -19.73 6.70 7.35
N LEU A 435 -19.06 6.85 8.48
CA LEU A 435 -17.64 7.17 8.58
C LEU A 435 -16.81 5.89 8.65
N PHE A 436 -15.77 5.81 7.83
CA PHE A 436 -14.73 4.79 7.91
C PHE A 436 -13.38 5.49 8.07
N VAL A 437 -12.62 5.13 9.10
CA VAL A 437 -11.29 5.66 9.37
C VAL A 437 -10.27 4.58 9.03
N LEU A 438 -9.59 4.74 7.91
CA LEU A 438 -8.57 3.82 7.43
C LEU A 438 -7.19 4.32 7.85
N ALA A 439 -6.37 3.44 8.44
CA ALA A 439 -4.97 3.72 8.69
C ALA A 439 -4.08 2.69 7.99
N GLN A 440 -3.05 3.17 7.30
CA GLN A 440 -1.97 2.36 6.77
C GLN A 440 -0.66 2.70 7.47
N ASP A 441 0.13 1.69 7.80
CA ASP A 441 1.49 1.91 8.29
C ASP A 441 2.36 2.55 7.20
N VAL A 442 3.30 3.40 7.61
CA VAL A 442 4.27 4.01 6.70
C VAL A 442 5.63 3.35 6.90
N ASN A 443 6.36 3.13 5.80
CA ASN A 443 7.74 2.70 5.92
C ASN A 443 8.57 3.85 6.50
N THR A 444 8.90 3.73 7.79
CA THR A 444 9.65 4.73 8.57
C THR A 444 11.15 4.44 8.61
N VAL A 445 11.66 3.58 7.72
CA VAL A 445 13.10 3.36 7.60
C VAL A 445 13.77 4.64 7.09
N GLU A 446 14.87 5.04 7.73
CA GLU A 446 15.67 6.16 7.29
C GLU A 446 16.43 5.84 6.00
N GLU A 447 16.48 6.80 5.10
CA GLU A 447 17.30 6.67 3.89
C GLU A 447 18.78 6.51 4.24
N GLY A 448 19.41 5.47 3.69
CA GLY A 448 20.80 5.10 4.01
C GLY A 448 20.94 3.98 5.04
N THR A 449 19.84 3.51 5.63
CA THR A 449 19.81 2.23 6.37
C THR A 449 20.32 1.10 5.47
N ASP A 450 21.02 0.12 6.04
CA ASP A 450 21.50 -1.04 5.29
C ASP A 450 20.34 -1.69 4.54
N PRO A 451 20.49 -2.01 3.24
CA PRO A 451 19.43 -2.60 2.42
C PRO A 451 18.73 -3.82 3.04
N TYR A 452 19.48 -4.64 3.79
CA TYR A 452 18.95 -5.83 4.43
C TYR A 452 18.19 -5.54 5.73
N ASP A 453 18.52 -4.46 6.43
CA ASP A 453 17.79 -4.02 7.62
C ASP A 453 16.55 -3.21 7.20
N ALA A 454 16.68 -2.35 6.19
CA ALA A 454 15.58 -1.63 5.57
C ALA A 454 14.47 -2.59 5.12
N ALA A 455 14.90 -3.69 4.52
CA ALA A 455 14.07 -4.79 4.08
C ALA A 455 13.14 -5.42 5.12
N GLN A 456 13.47 -5.31 6.40
CA GLN A 456 12.66 -5.94 7.43
C GLN A 456 11.40 -5.12 7.76
N ASN A 457 11.27 -3.93 7.18
CA ASN A 457 10.19 -2.99 7.45
C ASN A 457 9.52 -2.62 6.13
N ILE A 458 8.29 -3.08 5.94
CA ILE A 458 7.46 -2.74 4.79
C ILE A 458 6.27 -1.92 5.31
N GLY A 459 5.98 -0.82 4.63
CA GLY A 459 4.76 -0.03 4.89
C GLY A 459 3.66 -0.30 3.86
N GLY A 460 2.52 0.36 4.03
CA GLY A 460 1.41 0.34 3.07
C GLY A 460 0.34 -0.68 3.39
N PHE A 461 0.41 -1.30 4.56
CA PHE A 461 -0.57 -2.27 4.99
C PHE A 461 -1.69 -1.60 5.75
N LEU A 462 -2.93 -1.96 5.41
CA LEU A 462 -4.10 -1.51 6.15
C LEU A 462 -4.11 -2.19 7.53
N ILE A 463 -3.95 -1.39 8.58
CA ILE A 463 -3.84 -1.87 9.96
C ILE A 463 -5.14 -1.72 10.75
N THR A 464 -6.19 -1.15 10.15
CA THR A 464 -7.52 -0.99 10.74
C THR A 464 -8.52 -2.04 10.22
N PRO A 465 -9.47 -2.52 11.06
CA PRO A 465 -10.29 -3.69 10.77
C PRO A 465 -11.65 -3.37 10.11
N GLN A 466 -11.68 -2.45 9.13
CA GLN A 466 -12.95 -2.10 8.48
C GLN A 466 -13.52 -3.23 7.62
N LEU A 467 -12.67 -4.10 7.07
CA LEU A 467 -13.12 -5.26 6.29
C LEU A 467 -13.03 -6.53 7.13
N ASN A 468 -14.17 -7.18 7.35
CA ASN A 468 -14.27 -8.49 7.98
C ASN A 468 -14.56 -9.55 6.93
N LEU A 469 -13.51 -10.30 6.55
CA LEU A 469 -13.62 -11.43 5.64
C LEU A 469 -14.21 -12.65 6.35
N ASN A 470 -15.02 -13.42 5.62
CA ASN A 470 -15.60 -14.66 6.12
C ASN A 470 -15.64 -15.73 5.02
N PHE A 471 -15.33 -16.97 5.40
CA PHE A 471 -15.34 -18.11 4.48
C PHE A 471 -16.72 -18.77 4.32
N GLN A 472 -17.65 -18.52 5.24
CA GLN A 472 -18.93 -19.22 5.35
C GLN A 472 -20.14 -18.29 5.26
N LYS A 473 -19.96 -16.98 5.47
CA LYS A 473 -21.01 -15.95 5.51
C LYS A 473 -20.60 -14.73 4.68
N PRO A 474 -21.53 -13.83 4.33
CA PRO A 474 -21.21 -12.57 3.68
C PRO A 474 -20.10 -11.79 4.40
N CYS A 475 -19.22 -11.18 3.62
CA CYS A 475 -18.19 -10.27 4.11
C CYS A 475 -18.80 -8.92 4.50
N GLU A 476 -18.32 -8.35 5.59
CA GLU A 476 -18.88 -7.14 6.19
C GLU A 476 -17.87 -5.99 6.07
N ILE A 477 -18.34 -4.79 5.72
CA ILE A 477 -17.57 -3.56 5.98
C ILE A 477 -18.20 -2.81 7.14
N ASN A 478 -17.41 -2.63 8.19
CA ASN A 478 -17.80 -1.96 9.41
C ASN A 478 -17.41 -0.48 9.35
N HIS A 479 -18.40 0.39 9.59
CA HIS A 479 -18.16 1.82 9.77
C HIS A 479 -17.88 2.12 11.24
N ASP A 480 -17.09 3.16 11.49
CA ASP A 480 -16.70 3.60 12.83
C ASP A 480 -17.76 4.49 13.48
N ALA A 481 -18.51 5.27 12.68
CA ALA A 481 -19.60 6.10 13.18
C ALA A 481 -20.69 6.33 12.13
N THR A 482 -21.91 6.60 12.60
CA THR A 482 -22.98 7.18 11.78
C THR A 482 -23.18 8.63 12.18
N ILE A 483 -23.14 9.53 11.20
CA ILE A 483 -23.22 10.98 11.40
C ILE A 483 -24.49 11.48 10.74
N LYS A 484 -25.36 12.11 11.52
CA LYS A 484 -26.56 12.80 11.02
C LYS A 484 -26.29 14.28 10.88
N VAL A 485 -26.41 14.81 9.67
CA VAL A 485 -26.21 16.21 9.36
C VAL A 485 -27.54 16.94 9.46
N VAL A 486 -27.57 18.04 10.22
CA VAL A 486 -28.71 18.95 10.36
C VAL A 486 -28.44 20.29 9.70
#